data_AF-A0A2E1PP04-F1
#
_entry.id   AF-A0A2E1PP04-F1
#
_cell.length_a   1.000
_cell.length_b   1.000
_cell.length_c   1.000
_cell.angle_alpha   90.00
_cell.angle_beta   90.00
_cell.angle_gamma   90.00
#
_symmetry.space_group_name_H-M   'P 1'
#
loop_
_entity.id
_entity.type
_entity.pdbx_description
1 polymer ?
#
loop_
_entity_poly.entity_id
_entity_poly.type
_entity_poly.pdbx_seq_one_letter_code
_entity_poly.pdbx_strand_id
1 'polypeptide(L)' 'MKSLKDEIQFPCGLSMKNRFMLAPLTNTQSHEDGVLSDDEFNWLTMRAKG' A
#
# COMPACT_ATOMS: atom_id res chain seq x y z
N MET A 1 3.26 24.04 -8.77
CA MET A 1 2.98 22.69 -9.31
C MET A 1 3.21 21.69 -8.17
N LYS A 2 2.35 20.69 -7.98
CA LYS A 2 2.53 19.69 -6.91
C LYS A 2 3.53 18.62 -7.38
N SER A 3 4.50 18.29 -6.54
CA SER A 3 5.54 17.28 -6.77
C SER A 3 5.16 15.93 -6.14
N LEU A 4 5.73 14.85 -6.65
CA LEU A 4 5.53 13.50 -6.11
C LEU A 4 5.97 13.36 -4.65
N LYS A 5 6.94 14.17 -4.21
CA LYS A 5 7.49 14.13 -2.84
C LYS A 5 6.69 14.96 -1.84
N ASP A 6 5.70 15.72 -2.30
CA ASP A 6 4.92 16.57 -1.42
C ASP A 6 3.97 15.73 -0.56
N GLU A 7 3.74 16.17 0.68
CA GLU A 7 2.72 15.58 1.55
C GLU A 7 1.31 15.76 0.96
N ILE A 8 0.42 14.81 1.26
CA ILE A 8 -1.02 14.92 1.01
C ILE A 8 -1.81 14.73 2.30
N GLN A 9 -2.71 15.68 2.56
CA GLN A 9 -3.67 15.66 3.66
C GLN A 9 -5.03 15.18 3.13
N PHE A 10 -5.63 14.20 3.79
CA PHE A 10 -6.94 13.65 3.42
C PHE A 10 -8.06 14.33 4.23
N PRO A 11 -9.30 14.40 3.71
CA PRO A 11 -10.44 14.98 4.43
C PRO A 11 -10.74 14.33 5.78
N CYS A 12 -10.32 13.08 5.99
CA CYS A 12 -10.45 12.35 7.25
C CYS A 12 -9.41 12.74 8.32
N GLY A 13 -8.52 13.70 8.04
CA GLY A 13 -7.50 14.18 8.98
C GLY A 13 -6.21 13.36 8.99
N LEU A 14 -6.10 12.31 8.19
CA LEU A 14 -4.86 11.56 8.00
C LEU A 14 -3.98 12.20 6.91
N SER A 15 -2.68 11.94 6.97
CA SER A 15 -1.72 12.40 5.97
C SER A 15 -0.88 11.24 5.42
N MET A 16 -0.41 11.40 4.17
CA MET A 16 0.56 10.51 3.55
C MET A 16 1.82 11.31 3.19
N LYS A 17 2.98 10.74 3.51
CA LYS A 17 4.32 11.37 3.42
C LYS A 17 4.69 11.89 2.03
N ASN A 18 4.07 11.35 0.98
CA ASN A 18 4.32 11.71 -0.41
C ASN A 18 3.05 11.45 -1.25
N ARG A 19 3.08 11.75 -2.55
CA ARG A 19 1.97 11.50 -3.49
C ARG A 19 2.15 10.20 -4.28
N PHE A 20 2.94 9.27 -3.77
CA PHE A 20 3.21 7.97 -4.40
C PHE A 20 2.47 6.87 -3.64
N MET A 21 1.63 6.10 -4.34
CA MET A 21 0.84 5.02 -3.75
C MET A 21 0.93 3.76 -4.59
N LEU A 22 0.85 2.61 -3.93
CA LEU A 22 0.74 1.32 -4.61
C LEU A 22 -0.72 1.12 -5.04
N ALA A 23 -0.95 0.93 -6.33
CA ALA A 23 -2.27 0.59 -6.84
C ALA A 23 -2.69 -0.82 -6.35
N PRO A 24 -4.00 -1.15 -6.33
CA PRO A 24 -4.46 -2.51 -6.07
C PRO A 24 -3.88 -3.49 -7.09
N LEU A 25 -3.29 -4.59 -6.61
CA LEU A 25 -2.66 -5.62 -7.44
C LEU A 25 -3.11 -7.02 -6.97
N THR A 26 -4.09 -7.61 -7.64
CA THR A 26 -4.47 -9.01 -7.40
C THR A 26 -3.33 -9.92 -7.84
N ASN A 27 -2.70 -10.59 -6.89
CA ASN A 27 -1.50 -11.41 -7.11
C ASN A 27 -1.71 -12.91 -6.84
N THR A 28 -2.94 -13.29 -6.46
CA THR A 28 -3.35 -14.67 -6.14
C THR A 28 -2.44 -15.36 -5.11
N GLN A 29 -1.91 -14.62 -4.13
CA GLN A 29 -1.02 -15.14 -3.09
C GLN A 29 -1.77 -15.61 -1.83
N SER A 30 -3.06 -15.32 -1.70
CA SER A 30 -3.89 -15.85 -0.61
C SER A 30 -4.11 -17.35 -0.75
N HIS A 31 -4.49 -18.03 0.34
CA HIS A 31 -4.95 -19.41 0.28
C HIS A 31 -6.27 -19.55 -0.49
N GLU A 32 -6.67 -20.77 -0.85
CA GLU A 32 -7.89 -21.03 -1.64
C GLU A 32 -9.18 -20.55 -0.95
N ASP A 33 -9.18 -20.49 0.38
CA ASP A 33 -10.27 -19.97 1.22
C ASP A 33 -10.24 -18.44 1.39
N GLY A 34 -9.28 -17.76 0.77
CA GLY A 34 -9.09 -16.32 0.84
C GLY A 34 -8.38 -15.83 2.11
N VAL A 35 -7.86 -16.73 2.95
CA VAL A 35 -7.06 -16.35 4.11
C VAL A 35 -5.70 -15.82 3.63
N LEU A 36 -5.27 -14.72 4.24
CA LEU A 36 -3.97 -14.11 4.01
C LEU A 36 -2.85 -15.11 4.33
N SER A 37 -2.00 -15.39 3.35
CA SER A 37 -0.82 -16.25 3.54
C SER A 37 0.35 -15.46 4.14
N ASP A 38 1.29 -16.16 4.76
CA ASP A 38 2.52 -15.55 5.29
C ASP A 38 3.35 -14.88 4.18
N ASP A 39 3.37 -15.47 2.97
CA ASP A 39 4.07 -14.92 1.81
C ASP A 39 3.42 -13.63 1.33
N GLU A 40 2.08 -13.57 1.28
CA GLU A 40 1.35 -12.35 0.94
C GLU A 40 1.59 -11.26 1.99
N PHE A 41 1.58 -11.60 3.28
CA PHE A 41 1.90 -10.67 4.36
C PHE A 41 3.33 -10.12 4.23
N ASN A 42 4.32 -10.99 4.05
CA ASN A 42 5.71 -10.59 3.86
C ASN A 42 5.87 -9.68 2.63
N TRP A 43 5.19 -10.00 1.53
CA TRP A 43 5.19 -9.17 0.32
C TRP A 43 4.60 -7.78 0.57
N LEU A 44 3.45 -7.69 1.25
CA LEU A 44 2.78 -6.41 1.57
C LEU A 44 3.61 -5.54 2.51
N THR A 45 4.22 -6.13 3.56
CA THR A 45 5.05 -5.36 4.51
C THR A 45 6.31 -4.81 3.86
N MET A 46 6.92 -5.54 2.92
CA MET A 46 8.06 -5.04 2.15
C MET A 46 7.69 -3.87 1.25
N ARG A 47 6.48 -3.86 0.66
CA ARG A 47 5.99 -2.71 -0.12
C ARG A 47 5.78 -1.45 0.71
N ALA A 48 5.46 -1.59 2.00
CA ALA A 48 5.30 -0.45 2.90
C ALA A 48 6.64 0.22 3.30
N LYS A 49 7.77 -0.49 3.17
CA LYS A 49 9.11 0.04 3.50
C LYS A 49 9.68 0.96 2.41
N GLY A 50 9.14 0.91 1.19
CA GLY A 50 9.58 1.71 0.05
C GLY A 50 9.23 3.20 0.10
#